data_AF-A0AAU8G9Y8-F1
#
_entry.id   AF-A0AAU8G9Y8-F1
#
_cell.length_a   1.000
_cell.length_b   1.000
_cell.length_c   1.000
_cell.angle_alpha   90.00
_cell.angle_beta   90.00
_cell.angle_gamma   90.00
#
_symmetry.space_group_name_H-M   'P 1'
#
loop_
_entity.id
_entity.type
_entity.pdbx_description
1 polymer ?
#
loop_
_entity_poly.entity_id
_entity_poly.type
_entity_poly.pdbx_seq_one_letter_code
_entity_poly.pdbx_strand_id
1 'polypeptide(L)'
;MRNKFALRLTNLLAASAVVAALLSGCSFNLAIPGVNQPPPETLSAPDISAGWNSIAGALSYDGRQPPYRLYPDGPLVKLVNNAAARDVSWAELMAFVKSDITDLNAYLPDRYMCGGFALDLHNAAEAAGIRAAWVAIDFIGESVGHAATAFQTTDRGLVVIDDTSSYSSGGRALGEAESHSYDKVAYIMIGRDYGVIPLEAAGSPLYNDYLAYLEQFRVFDEKRQAYEREAAAYEAELAGRTRLKEPEYSYFMSWHKRLQAMKEELNELGESLGSYYWESLGVVSEVKIYW
;
A
#
# COMPACT_ATOMS: atom_id res chain seq x y z
N MET A 1 58.50 22.22 1.80
CA MET A 1 59.93 21.85 1.76
C MET A 1 60.04 20.32 1.71
N ARG A 2 60.72 19.78 0.67
CA ARG A 2 61.57 18.55 0.59
C ARG A 2 61.08 17.27 1.29
N ASN A 3 61.10 16.04 0.76
CA ASN A 3 61.77 15.34 -0.36
C ASN A 3 61.05 13.97 -0.52
N LYS A 4 60.64 13.48 -1.70
CA LYS A 4 61.38 12.64 -2.68
C LYS A 4 62.23 11.48 -2.11
N PHE A 5 61.85 10.23 -2.41
CA PHE A 5 62.69 9.06 -2.80
C PHE A 5 61.70 7.93 -3.24
N ALA A 6 61.46 7.64 -4.52
CA ALA A 6 62.27 7.01 -5.58
C ALA A 6 62.41 5.47 -5.49
N LEU A 7 61.64 4.80 -6.38
CA LEU A 7 61.98 3.69 -7.28
C LEU A 7 62.61 2.38 -6.74
N ARG A 8 61.99 1.23 -7.10
CA ARG A 8 62.60 0.18 -7.94
C ARG A 8 61.61 -0.94 -8.30
N LEU A 9 61.34 -1.09 -9.61
CA LEU A 9 60.95 -2.36 -10.23
C LEU A 9 62.21 -3.20 -10.46
N THR A 10 62.16 -4.50 -10.15
CA THR A 10 62.88 -5.54 -10.91
C THR A 10 62.23 -6.91 -10.67
N ASN A 11 62.02 -7.62 -11.79
CA ASN A 11 61.56 -9.00 -11.93
C ASN A 11 62.38 -10.02 -11.13
N LEU A 12 61.73 -11.12 -10.71
CA LEU A 12 62.37 -12.44 -10.71
C LEU A 12 61.33 -13.56 -10.89
N LEU A 13 61.51 -14.33 -11.95
CA LEU A 13 60.89 -15.63 -12.20
C LEU A 13 61.37 -16.66 -11.16
N ALA A 14 60.45 -17.47 -10.64
CA ALA A 14 60.77 -18.83 -10.19
C ALA A 14 59.55 -19.73 -10.38
N ALA A 15 59.69 -20.69 -11.28
CA ALA A 15 58.75 -21.78 -11.49
C ALA A 15 58.74 -22.73 -10.29
N SER A 16 57.57 -23.26 -9.94
CA SER A 16 57.45 -24.53 -9.23
C SER A 16 56.19 -25.22 -9.73
N ALA A 17 56.39 -26.23 -10.57
CA ALA A 17 55.42 -27.27 -10.85
C ALA A 17 55.33 -28.18 -9.62
N VAL A 18 54.13 -28.59 -9.22
CA VAL A 18 53.85 -29.89 -8.56
C VAL A 18 52.34 -30.13 -8.53
N VAL A 19 51.97 -31.20 -9.23
CA VAL A 19 50.90 -32.18 -8.96
C VAL A 19 49.44 -31.74 -9.15
N ALA A 20 48.91 -32.16 -10.30
CA ALA A 20 47.51 -32.46 -10.49
C ALA A 20 47.09 -33.62 -9.56
N ALA A 21 46.30 -33.32 -8.55
CA ALA A 21 45.54 -34.32 -7.81
C ALA A 21 44.15 -34.45 -8.44
N LEU A 22 43.95 -35.54 -9.17
CA LEU A 22 42.62 -36.08 -9.48
C LEU A 22 41.97 -36.48 -8.16
N LEU A 23 41.06 -35.65 -7.64
CA LEU A 23 40.06 -36.06 -6.68
C LEU A 23 38.72 -36.13 -7.39
N SER A 24 38.37 -37.36 -7.78
CA SER A 24 37.02 -37.76 -8.10
C SER A 24 36.11 -37.55 -6.90
N GLY A 25 34.88 -37.13 -7.17
CA GLY A 25 33.72 -37.54 -6.37
C GLY A 25 33.55 -36.83 -5.04
N CYS A 26 33.02 -35.61 -5.12
CA CYS A 26 31.77 -35.21 -4.49
C CYS A 26 31.56 -33.74 -4.88
N SER A 27 30.84 -33.50 -5.97
CA SER A 27 30.24 -32.19 -6.18
C SER A 27 29.26 -31.98 -5.03
N PHE A 28 29.70 -31.33 -3.97
CA PHE A 28 28.78 -30.64 -3.09
C PHE A 28 28.16 -29.55 -3.95
N ASN A 29 27.05 -29.88 -4.62
CA ASN A 29 26.09 -28.88 -5.04
C ASN A 29 25.55 -28.28 -3.74
N LEU A 30 26.30 -27.32 -3.19
CA LEU A 30 25.70 -26.28 -2.38
C LEU A 30 24.68 -25.63 -3.31
N ALA A 31 23.41 -26.03 -3.17
CA ALA A 31 22.30 -25.25 -3.65
C ALA A 31 22.37 -23.93 -2.88
N ILE A 32 23.10 -22.96 -3.44
CA ILE A 32 23.00 -21.57 -3.02
C ILE A 32 21.55 -21.19 -3.32
N PRO A 33 20.74 -20.81 -2.31
CA PRO A 33 19.38 -20.35 -2.56
C PRO A 33 19.41 -19.24 -3.62
N GLY A 34 18.73 -19.46 -4.75
CA GLY A 34 18.66 -18.51 -5.86
C GLY A 34 19.49 -18.80 -7.11
N VAL A 35 20.37 -19.82 -7.14
CA VAL A 35 21.26 -20.09 -8.31
C VAL A 35 20.54 -20.57 -9.59
N ASN A 36 19.24 -20.89 -9.54
CA ASN A 36 18.44 -21.29 -10.72
C ASN A 36 17.13 -20.51 -10.87
N GLN A 37 17.00 -19.33 -10.26
CA GLN A 37 15.76 -18.55 -10.36
C GLN A 37 15.81 -17.58 -11.54
N PRO A 38 14.70 -17.40 -12.29
CA PRO A 38 14.66 -16.48 -13.43
C PRO A 38 15.01 -15.06 -12.95
N PRO A 39 15.73 -14.25 -13.74
CA PRO A 39 15.98 -12.85 -13.39
C PRO A 39 14.64 -12.12 -13.17
N PRO A 40 14.61 -11.05 -12.34
CA PRO A 40 13.39 -10.28 -12.18
C PRO A 40 12.90 -9.72 -13.51
N GLU A 41 11.60 -9.72 -13.68
CA GLU A 41 10.93 -9.06 -14.80
C GLU A 41 10.59 -7.63 -14.40
N THR A 42 10.88 -6.65 -15.26
CA THR A 42 10.37 -5.29 -15.09
C THR A 42 8.96 -5.23 -15.66
N LEU A 43 7.97 -4.98 -14.81
CA LEU A 43 6.58 -4.89 -15.24
C LEU A 43 6.41 -3.69 -16.19
N SER A 44 5.88 -3.96 -17.37
CA SER A 44 5.51 -2.92 -18.33
C SER A 44 4.21 -2.24 -17.90
N ALA A 45 3.97 -1.02 -18.37
CA ALA A 45 2.61 -0.48 -18.34
C ALA A 45 1.71 -1.41 -19.19
N PRO A 46 0.49 -1.81 -18.76
CA PRO A 46 -0.42 -2.41 -19.69
C PRO A 46 -0.68 -1.39 -20.79
N ASP A 47 -0.93 -1.92 -21.97
CA ASP A 47 -1.17 -1.15 -23.19
C ASP A 47 -2.09 0.05 -22.92
N ILE A 48 -1.71 1.18 -23.49
CA ILE A 48 -1.97 2.58 -23.11
C ILE A 48 -3.43 3.02 -23.30
N SER A 49 -4.36 2.08 -23.45
CA SER A 49 -5.78 2.30 -23.71
C SER A 49 -6.67 2.24 -22.46
N ALA A 50 -6.18 1.71 -21.33
CA ALA A 50 -7.01 1.44 -20.15
C ALA A 50 -6.79 2.38 -18.94
N GLY A 51 -5.69 3.12 -18.87
CA GLY A 51 -5.35 3.97 -17.70
C GLY A 51 -3.87 3.86 -17.34
N TRP A 52 -3.38 4.72 -16.45
CA TRP A 52 -1.99 4.62 -16.02
C TRP A 52 -1.80 3.37 -15.14
N ASN A 53 -0.77 2.57 -15.48
CA ASN A 53 -0.39 1.44 -14.64
C ASN A 53 0.02 1.94 -13.26
N SER A 54 -0.53 1.34 -12.21
CA SER A 54 -0.10 1.63 -10.85
C SER A 54 1.31 1.09 -10.52
N ILE A 55 1.89 0.23 -11.35
CA ILE A 55 3.14 -0.48 -10.98
C ILE A 55 4.12 -0.63 -12.14
N ALA A 56 3.98 0.17 -13.21
CA ALA A 56 4.96 0.15 -14.29
C ALA A 56 6.35 0.47 -13.74
N GLY A 57 7.34 -0.36 -14.11
CA GLY A 57 8.71 -0.28 -13.60
C GLY A 57 8.97 -1.10 -12.33
N ALA A 58 7.96 -1.72 -11.72
CA ALA A 58 8.15 -2.65 -10.61
C ALA A 58 8.97 -3.87 -11.03
N LEU A 59 9.80 -4.39 -10.12
CA LEU A 59 10.56 -5.62 -10.32
C LEU A 59 9.76 -6.81 -9.77
N SER A 60 9.39 -7.74 -10.65
CA SER A 60 8.65 -8.96 -10.32
C SER A 60 9.61 -10.15 -10.23
N TYR A 61 9.53 -10.88 -9.12
CA TYR A 61 10.37 -12.03 -8.80
C TYR A 61 9.48 -13.26 -8.61
N ASP A 62 9.61 -14.26 -9.50
CA ASP A 62 8.80 -15.48 -9.45
C ASP A 62 9.52 -16.61 -8.69
N GLY A 63 8.80 -17.24 -7.75
CA GLY A 63 9.27 -18.33 -6.92
C GLY A 63 10.36 -17.94 -5.92
N ARG A 64 10.59 -16.63 -5.72
CA ARG A 64 11.66 -16.09 -4.88
C ARG A 64 11.10 -15.63 -3.54
N GLN A 65 11.70 -16.09 -2.45
CA GLN A 65 11.37 -15.57 -1.13
C GLN A 65 11.88 -14.12 -0.98
N PRO A 66 11.07 -13.21 -0.40
CA PRO A 66 11.51 -11.83 -0.17
C PRO A 66 12.71 -11.79 0.80
N PRO A 67 13.76 -10.99 0.53
CA PRO A 67 14.92 -10.88 1.40
C PRO A 67 14.70 -9.97 2.63
N TYR A 68 13.45 -9.71 2.99
CA TYR A 68 13.05 -8.74 4.02
C TYR A 68 12.79 -9.42 5.36
N ARG A 69 12.92 -8.64 6.46
CA ARG A 69 12.49 -9.06 7.81
C ARG A 69 11.16 -8.38 8.14
N LEU A 70 10.32 -9.04 8.94
CA LEU A 70 9.03 -8.50 9.35
C LEU A 70 9.13 -7.25 10.25
N TYR A 71 10.23 -7.12 10.97
CA TYR A 71 10.58 -6.01 11.86
C TYR A 71 12.09 -6.07 12.18
N PRO A 72 12.69 -5.03 12.79
CA PRO A 72 14.10 -5.06 13.19
C PRO A 72 14.42 -6.29 14.04
N ASP A 73 15.46 -7.04 13.69
CA ASP A 73 15.86 -8.31 14.32
C ASP A 73 14.82 -9.46 14.26
N GLY A 74 13.71 -9.26 13.56
CA GLY A 74 12.66 -10.24 13.35
C GLY A 74 13.02 -11.35 12.35
N PRO A 75 12.14 -12.36 12.19
CA PRO A 75 12.30 -13.39 11.18
C PRO A 75 12.21 -12.81 9.77
N LEU A 76 12.78 -13.53 8.80
CA LEU A 76 12.57 -13.24 7.38
C LEU A 76 11.11 -13.46 7.01
N VAL A 77 10.63 -12.70 6.02
CA VAL A 77 9.38 -12.98 5.33
C VAL A 77 9.47 -14.39 4.74
N LYS A 78 8.44 -15.21 4.95
CA LYS A 78 8.40 -16.60 4.50
C LYS A 78 7.05 -16.92 3.86
N LEU A 79 6.97 -16.73 2.56
CA LEU A 79 5.79 -17.00 1.75
C LEU A 79 5.54 -18.51 1.63
N VAL A 80 4.28 -18.92 1.75
CA VAL A 80 3.83 -20.30 1.56
C VAL A 80 2.97 -20.36 0.29
N ASN A 81 3.64 -20.57 -0.84
CA ASN A 81 2.98 -20.60 -2.14
C ASN A 81 2.30 -21.95 -2.38
N ASN A 82 1.12 -21.92 -2.99
CA ASN A 82 0.35 -23.06 -3.41
C ASN A 82 0.42 -23.18 -4.94
N ALA A 83 1.06 -24.25 -5.42
CA ALA A 83 1.23 -24.47 -6.86
C ALA A 83 -0.10 -24.67 -7.63
N ALA A 84 -1.22 -24.89 -6.93
CA ALA A 84 -2.55 -24.97 -7.52
C ALA A 84 -3.36 -23.66 -7.38
N ALA A 85 -2.80 -22.64 -6.72
CA ALA A 85 -3.43 -21.33 -6.64
C ALA A 85 -3.49 -20.67 -8.02
N ARG A 86 -4.55 -19.89 -8.25
CA ARG A 86 -4.85 -19.28 -9.55
C ARG A 86 -5.20 -17.81 -9.39
N ASP A 87 -5.05 -17.09 -10.49
CA ASP A 87 -5.62 -15.77 -10.65
C ASP A 87 -7.15 -15.85 -10.60
N VAL A 88 -7.78 -14.86 -9.97
CA VAL A 88 -9.24 -14.77 -9.78
C VAL A 88 -9.78 -13.48 -10.40
N SER A 89 -11.09 -13.37 -10.58
CA SER A 89 -11.71 -12.09 -10.97
C SER A 89 -11.59 -11.05 -9.86
N TRP A 90 -11.70 -9.77 -10.21
CA TRP A 90 -11.80 -8.69 -9.22
C TRP A 90 -12.89 -8.95 -8.18
N ALA A 91 -14.06 -9.41 -8.61
CA ALA A 91 -15.18 -9.67 -7.71
C ALA A 91 -14.87 -10.80 -6.71
N GLU A 92 -14.23 -11.88 -7.16
CA GLU A 92 -13.75 -12.96 -6.29
C GLU A 92 -12.67 -12.46 -5.32
N LEU A 93 -11.72 -11.63 -5.78
CA LEU A 93 -10.68 -11.04 -4.93
C LEU A 93 -11.30 -10.17 -3.83
N MET A 94 -12.18 -9.24 -4.18
CA MET A 94 -12.84 -8.36 -3.20
C MET A 94 -13.67 -9.15 -2.19
N ALA A 95 -14.30 -10.25 -2.62
CA ALA A 95 -15.05 -11.12 -1.71
C ALA A 95 -14.13 -11.88 -0.74
N PHE A 96 -12.98 -12.34 -1.22
CA PHE A 96 -11.96 -12.98 -0.38
C PHE A 96 -11.42 -11.99 0.66
N VAL A 97 -10.93 -10.82 0.24
CA VAL A 97 -10.35 -9.82 1.14
C VAL A 97 -11.36 -9.42 2.23
N LYS A 98 -12.62 -9.14 1.87
CA LYS A 98 -13.70 -8.83 2.85
C LYS A 98 -13.99 -9.94 3.86
N SER A 99 -13.64 -11.19 3.55
CA SER A 99 -13.87 -12.34 4.43
C SER A 99 -12.63 -12.70 5.26
N ASP A 100 -11.47 -12.20 4.85
CA ASP A 100 -10.24 -12.32 5.61
C ASP A 100 -10.30 -11.41 6.84
N ILE A 101 -9.53 -11.74 7.88
CA ILE A 101 -9.54 -11.01 9.16
C ILE A 101 -8.17 -10.43 9.51
N THR A 102 -7.23 -10.45 8.57
CA THR A 102 -5.86 -10.00 8.82
C THR A 102 -5.82 -8.51 9.19
N ASP A 103 -6.70 -7.71 8.58
CA ASP A 103 -6.89 -6.29 8.82
C ASP A 103 -7.39 -5.97 10.25
N LEU A 104 -8.02 -6.94 10.92
CA LEU A 104 -8.48 -6.82 12.31
C LEU A 104 -7.36 -7.01 13.35
N ASN A 105 -6.18 -7.46 12.91
CA ASN A 105 -5.03 -7.56 13.80
C ASN A 105 -4.53 -6.17 14.23
N ALA A 106 -4.10 -6.07 15.48
CA ALA A 106 -3.52 -4.82 15.98
C ALA A 106 -2.13 -4.60 15.36
N TYR A 107 -1.90 -3.40 14.83
CA TYR A 107 -0.55 -2.97 14.47
C TYR A 107 0.30 -2.87 15.73
N LEU A 108 1.41 -3.62 15.78
CA LEU A 108 2.35 -3.63 16.88
C LEU A 108 3.72 -3.17 16.38
N PRO A 109 4.18 -1.96 16.73
CA PRO A 109 5.51 -1.48 16.36
C PRO A 109 6.60 -2.49 16.72
N ASP A 110 7.55 -2.68 15.81
CA ASP A 110 8.68 -3.61 15.91
C ASP A 110 8.30 -5.08 16.18
N ARG A 111 7.04 -5.47 15.91
CA ARG A 111 6.54 -6.81 16.22
C ARG A 111 5.59 -7.38 15.16
N TYR A 112 4.63 -6.57 14.72
CA TYR A 112 3.64 -6.93 13.72
C TYR A 112 3.24 -5.65 12.97
N MET A 113 4.00 -5.37 11.91
CA MET A 113 3.88 -4.18 11.07
C MET A 113 3.45 -4.61 9.66
N CYS A 114 3.37 -3.67 8.70
CA CYS A 114 2.90 -3.91 7.33
C CYS A 114 3.45 -5.19 6.68
N GLY A 115 4.73 -5.53 6.88
CA GLY A 115 5.31 -6.76 6.34
C GLY A 115 4.66 -8.05 6.87
N GLY A 116 4.16 -8.04 8.10
CA GLY A 116 3.42 -9.13 8.74
C GLY A 116 1.99 -9.25 8.21
N PHE A 117 1.26 -8.15 8.12
CA PHE A 117 -0.07 -8.11 7.48
C PHE A 117 -0.02 -8.66 6.06
N ALA A 118 0.86 -8.10 5.22
CA ALA A 118 1.03 -8.55 3.84
C ALA A 118 1.45 -10.03 3.70
N LEU A 119 2.20 -10.57 4.68
CA LEU A 119 2.57 -11.99 4.72
C LEU A 119 1.37 -12.87 5.06
N ASP A 120 0.58 -12.47 6.06
CA ASP A 120 -0.56 -13.24 6.54
C ASP A 120 -1.69 -13.26 5.48
N LEU A 121 -2.02 -12.11 4.88
CA LEU A 121 -2.98 -12.03 3.77
C LEU A 121 -2.52 -12.84 2.55
N HIS A 122 -1.23 -12.78 2.19
CA HIS A 122 -0.66 -13.61 1.12
C HIS A 122 -0.89 -15.10 1.40
N ASN A 123 -0.51 -15.58 2.59
CA ASN A 123 -0.59 -17.00 2.91
C ASN A 123 -2.05 -17.47 3.05
N ALA A 124 -2.94 -16.61 3.54
CA ALA A 124 -4.39 -16.88 3.58
C ALA A 124 -4.96 -17.04 2.16
N ALA A 125 -4.56 -16.18 1.22
CA ALA A 125 -4.98 -16.26 -0.17
C ALA A 125 -4.49 -17.55 -0.85
N GLU A 126 -3.21 -17.87 -0.71
CA GLU A 126 -2.61 -19.09 -1.26
C GLU A 126 -3.29 -20.35 -0.70
N ALA A 127 -3.62 -20.35 0.60
CA ALA A 127 -4.39 -21.42 1.25
C ALA A 127 -5.83 -21.52 0.71
N ALA A 128 -6.43 -20.40 0.31
CA ALA A 128 -7.73 -20.34 -0.36
C ALA A 128 -7.67 -20.69 -1.87
N GLY A 129 -6.46 -20.96 -2.40
CA GLY A 129 -6.26 -21.25 -3.83
C GLY A 129 -6.26 -20.00 -4.72
N ILE A 130 -6.02 -18.84 -4.14
CA ILE A 130 -5.89 -17.55 -4.83
C ILE A 130 -4.41 -17.20 -4.90
N ARG A 131 -3.89 -17.02 -6.11
CA ARG A 131 -2.47 -16.70 -6.31
C ARG A 131 -2.19 -15.28 -5.82
N ALA A 132 -1.22 -15.15 -4.93
CA ALA A 132 -0.85 -13.88 -4.30
C ALA A 132 0.64 -13.61 -4.45
N ALA A 133 1.03 -12.36 -4.19
CA ALA A 133 2.41 -11.93 -4.11
C ALA A 133 2.60 -11.00 -2.93
N TRP A 134 3.80 -10.98 -2.37
CA TRP A 134 4.20 -10.00 -1.35
C TRP A 134 4.93 -8.83 -2.02
N VAL A 135 4.60 -7.60 -1.63
CA VAL A 135 5.10 -6.37 -2.25
C VAL A 135 5.93 -5.58 -1.24
N ALA A 136 7.14 -5.19 -1.61
CA ALA A 136 7.91 -4.13 -0.96
C ALA A 136 7.79 -2.84 -1.76
N ILE A 137 7.59 -1.73 -1.04
CA ILE A 137 7.41 -0.38 -1.58
C ILE A 137 8.38 0.54 -0.87
N ASP A 138 9.29 1.17 -1.62
CA ASP A 138 10.24 2.14 -1.08
C ASP A 138 9.77 3.57 -1.43
N PHE A 139 10.02 4.54 -0.56
CA PHE A 139 9.66 5.95 -0.77
C PHE A 139 10.90 6.86 -0.89
N ILE A 140 10.77 7.91 -1.69
CA ILE A 140 11.82 8.92 -1.88
C ILE A 140 12.12 9.60 -0.54
N GLY A 141 13.38 9.48 -0.10
CA GLY A 141 13.87 10.18 1.09
C GLY A 141 13.57 9.48 2.42
N GLU A 142 12.86 8.35 2.38
CA GLU A 142 12.53 7.57 3.58
C GLU A 142 13.45 6.36 3.74
N SER A 143 13.76 6.03 5.00
CA SER A 143 14.55 4.84 5.34
C SER A 143 13.70 3.60 5.66
N VAL A 144 12.40 3.82 5.84
CA VAL A 144 11.40 2.79 6.12
C VAL A 144 10.42 2.78 4.97
N GLY A 145 10.31 1.65 4.30
CA GLY A 145 9.32 1.43 3.24
C GLY A 145 7.98 0.95 3.78
N HIS A 146 7.16 0.44 2.87
CA HIS A 146 5.87 -0.19 3.16
C HIS A 146 5.79 -1.58 2.53
N ALA A 147 4.84 -2.39 2.99
CA ALA A 147 4.56 -3.70 2.43
C ALA A 147 3.05 -3.91 2.25
N ALA A 148 2.70 -4.67 1.22
CA ALA A 148 1.33 -4.93 0.81
C ALA A 148 1.24 -6.28 0.08
N THR A 149 0.04 -6.73 -0.27
CA THR A 149 -0.18 -7.98 -1.02
C THR A 149 -0.70 -7.69 -2.42
N ALA A 150 -0.08 -8.29 -3.44
CA ALA A 150 -0.50 -8.15 -4.83
C ALA A 150 -1.26 -9.39 -5.33
N PHE A 151 -2.20 -9.16 -6.24
CA PHE A 151 -3.03 -10.18 -6.85
C PHE A 151 -3.17 -9.87 -8.34
N GLN A 152 -2.88 -10.87 -9.19
CA GLN A 152 -3.19 -10.75 -10.61
C GLN A 152 -4.66 -11.14 -10.79
N THR A 153 -5.48 -10.19 -11.22
CA THR A 153 -6.88 -10.48 -11.56
C THR A 153 -7.03 -10.82 -13.04
N THR A 154 -8.03 -11.64 -13.34
CA THR A 154 -8.31 -12.09 -14.71
C THR A 154 -8.96 -11.02 -15.58
N ASP A 155 -9.56 -9.99 -14.96
CA ASP A 155 -10.39 -8.99 -15.61
C ASP A 155 -9.96 -7.53 -15.36
N ARG A 156 -9.10 -7.25 -14.37
CA ARG A 156 -8.67 -5.88 -14.03
C ARG A 156 -7.16 -5.70 -13.88
N GLY A 157 -6.35 -6.71 -14.19
CA GLY A 157 -4.90 -6.62 -14.08
C GLY A 157 -4.39 -6.81 -12.65
N LEU A 158 -3.20 -6.28 -12.35
CA LEU A 158 -2.65 -6.37 -11.00
C LEU A 158 -3.37 -5.42 -10.04
N VAL A 159 -3.73 -5.95 -8.88
CA VAL A 159 -4.35 -5.24 -7.77
C VAL A 159 -3.43 -5.36 -6.57
N VAL A 160 -3.22 -4.28 -5.84
CA VAL A 160 -2.47 -4.30 -4.58
C VAL A 160 -3.43 -3.98 -3.45
N ILE A 161 -3.41 -4.80 -2.41
CA ILE A 161 -4.22 -4.66 -1.20
C ILE A 161 -3.29 -4.28 -0.06
N ASP A 162 -3.66 -3.22 0.65
CA ASP A 162 -3.06 -2.82 1.92
C ASP A 162 -4.06 -3.10 3.04
N ASP A 163 -3.83 -4.19 3.75
CA ASP A 163 -4.57 -4.68 4.91
C ASP A 163 -3.96 -4.19 6.23
N THR A 164 -2.94 -3.33 6.18
CA THR A 164 -2.31 -2.79 7.39
C THR A 164 -3.35 -1.99 8.17
N SER A 165 -3.63 -2.41 9.41
CA SER A 165 -4.58 -1.72 10.29
C SER A 165 -4.08 -0.33 10.69
N SER A 166 -4.98 0.53 11.17
CA SER A 166 -4.59 1.90 11.52
C SER A 166 -3.58 1.92 12.65
N TYR A 167 -2.34 2.29 12.34
CA TYR A 167 -1.46 2.92 13.32
C TYR A 167 -2.01 4.33 13.60
N SER A 168 -2.99 4.42 14.50
CA SER A 168 -3.53 5.57 15.27
C SER A 168 -3.51 7.04 14.76
N SER A 169 -3.13 7.38 13.52
CA SER A 169 -3.03 8.79 13.09
C SER A 169 -3.23 9.10 11.61
N GLY A 170 -3.29 8.11 10.70
CA GLY A 170 -3.40 8.39 9.26
C GLY A 170 -4.84 8.44 8.70
N GLY A 171 -5.78 7.79 9.37
CA GLY A 171 -7.17 7.67 8.93
C GLY A 171 -8.05 8.81 9.44
N ARG A 172 -8.77 9.49 8.55
CA ARG A 172 -9.78 10.51 8.88
C ARG A 172 -11.17 9.97 8.55
N ALA A 173 -12.02 9.81 9.56
CA ALA A 173 -13.41 9.40 9.35
C ALA A 173 -14.15 10.44 8.50
N LEU A 174 -14.90 9.97 7.49
CA LEU A 174 -15.62 10.82 6.53
C LEU A 174 -17.12 10.93 6.81
N GLY A 175 -17.60 10.28 7.88
CA GLY A 175 -18.99 10.31 8.29
C GLY A 175 -19.19 9.74 9.69
N GLU A 176 -20.46 9.55 10.06
CA GLU A 176 -20.85 8.94 11.35
C GLU A 176 -20.77 7.40 11.33
N ALA A 177 -20.47 6.79 10.17
CA ALA A 177 -20.34 5.35 10.03
C ALA A 177 -19.06 4.83 10.72
N GLU A 178 -19.20 3.85 11.60
CA GLU A 178 -18.04 3.14 12.17
C GLU A 178 -17.29 2.38 11.08
N SER A 179 -15.95 2.38 11.17
CA SER A 179 -15.15 1.46 10.34
C SER A 179 -15.41 0.04 10.77
N HIS A 180 -15.60 -0.85 9.81
CA HIS A 180 -15.59 -2.28 10.08
C HIS A 180 -14.43 -3.01 9.40
N SER A 181 -13.58 -2.30 8.66
CA SER A 181 -12.43 -2.89 7.96
C SER A 181 -11.33 -1.85 7.71
N TYR A 182 -10.09 -2.31 7.76
CA TYR A 182 -8.90 -1.55 7.37
C TYR A 182 -8.38 -1.98 5.99
N ASP A 183 -9.09 -2.82 5.25
CA ASP A 183 -8.70 -3.21 3.91
C ASP A 183 -8.81 -2.05 2.93
N LYS A 184 -7.76 -1.89 2.12
CA LYS A 184 -7.64 -0.81 1.16
C LYS A 184 -7.08 -1.35 -0.15
N VAL A 185 -7.53 -0.78 -1.27
CA VAL A 185 -6.84 -0.94 -2.54
C VAL A 185 -5.73 0.10 -2.60
N ALA A 186 -4.49 -0.34 -2.82
CA ALA A 186 -3.34 0.52 -2.97
C ALA A 186 -3.11 0.91 -4.43
N TYR A 187 -2.94 2.22 -4.64
CA TYR A 187 -2.69 2.88 -5.91
C TYR A 187 -1.27 3.39 -5.90
N ILE A 188 -0.40 2.63 -6.51
CA ILE A 188 1.03 2.91 -6.58
C ILE A 188 1.28 3.64 -7.91
N MET A 189 2.33 4.44 -8.04
CA MET A 189 2.95 4.78 -9.33
C MET A 189 4.34 5.32 -9.02
N ILE A 190 5.38 4.71 -9.57
CA ILE A 190 6.76 5.16 -9.31
C ILE A 190 6.91 6.63 -9.72
N GLY A 191 7.38 7.46 -8.79
CA GLY A 191 7.48 8.92 -8.93
C GLY A 191 6.22 9.71 -8.56
N ARG A 192 5.18 9.04 -8.04
CA ARG A 192 3.95 9.67 -7.50
C ARG A 192 3.69 9.23 -6.07
N ASP A 193 2.78 9.94 -5.42
CA ASP A 193 2.28 9.62 -4.10
C ASP A 193 1.68 8.22 -4.03
N TYR A 194 1.95 7.52 -2.94
CA TYR A 194 1.26 6.29 -2.57
C TYR A 194 -0.17 6.61 -2.19
N GLY A 195 -1.12 6.08 -2.96
CA GLY A 195 -2.54 6.24 -2.73
C GLY A 195 -3.17 4.99 -2.15
N VAL A 196 -4.24 5.18 -1.39
CA VAL A 196 -5.13 4.10 -0.97
C VAL A 196 -6.57 4.57 -1.06
N ILE A 197 -7.47 3.66 -1.40
CA ILE A 197 -8.93 3.86 -1.31
C ILE A 197 -9.49 2.71 -0.47
N PRO A 198 -10.40 2.97 0.49
CA PRO A 198 -11.10 1.91 1.21
C PRO A 198 -11.74 0.90 0.26
N LEU A 199 -11.75 -0.37 0.66
CA LEU A 199 -12.23 -1.47 -0.18
C LEU A 199 -13.68 -1.27 -0.67
N GLU A 200 -14.53 -0.59 0.12
CA GLU A 200 -15.91 -0.27 -0.23
C GLU A 200 -16.05 0.82 -1.30
N ALA A 201 -15.06 1.70 -1.45
CA ALA A 201 -15.07 2.81 -2.40
C ALA A 201 -14.21 2.54 -3.65
N ALA A 202 -13.30 1.56 -3.59
CA ALA A 202 -12.40 1.24 -4.70
C ALA A 202 -13.14 0.62 -5.89
N GLY A 203 -13.33 1.41 -6.96
CA GLY A 203 -14.02 0.96 -8.17
C GLY A 203 -13.14 0.28 -9.23
N SER A 204 -11.83 0.46 -9.16
CA SER A 204 -10.84 0.05 -10.18
C SER A 204 -9.43 0.11 -9.59
N PRO A 205 -8.45 -0.71 -10.05
CA PRO A 205 -7.06 -0.66 -9.58
C PRO A 205 -6.18 0.40 -10.26
N LEU A 206 -6.73 1.20 -11.17
CA LEU A 206 -5.95 2.13 -11.98
C LEU A 206 -5.67 3.43 -11.23
N TYR A 207 -4.47 3.99 -11.37
CA TYR A 207 -4.07 5.19 -10.64
C TYR A 207 -4.94 6.43 -10.97
N ASN A 208 -5.56 6.49 -12.15
CA ASN A 208 -6.50 7.56 -12.49
C ASN A 208 -7.76 7.55 -11.62
N ASP A 209 -8.22 6.38 -11.18
CA ASP A 209 -9.35 6.28 -10.26
C ASP A 209 -8.99 6.88 -8.90
N TYR A 210 -7.74 6.70 -8.45
CA TYR A 210 -7.23 7.40 -7.27
C TYR A 210 -7.16 8.91 -7.45
N LEU A 211 -6.72 9.41 -8.61
CA LEU A 211 -6.77 10.85 -8.88
C LEU A 211 -8.20 11.41 -8.88
N ALA A 212 -9.16 10.66 -9.43
CA ALA A 212 -10.57 11.05 -9.41
C ALA A 212 -11.14 11.02 -7.98
N TYR A 213 -10.75 10.03 -7.18
CA TYR A 213 -11.08 9.95 -5.76
C TYR A 213 -10.53 11.14 -4.97
N LEU A 214 -9.26 11.52 -5.18
CA LEU A 214 -8.67 12.68 -4.53
C LEU A 214 -9.41 13.99 -4.85
N GLU A 215 -9.89 14.15 -6.08
CA GLU A 215 -10.68 15.31 -6.46
C GLU A 215 -12.06 15.34 -5.77
N GLN A 216 -12.73 14.19 -5.66
CA GLN A 216 -13.97 14.08 -4.89
C GLN A 216 -13.74 14.37 -3.41
N PHE A 217 -12.65 13.87 -2.85
CA PHE A 217 -12.26 14.16 -1.47
C PHE A 217 -11.98 15.66 -1.25
N ARG A 218 -11.32 16.34 -2.19
CA ARG A 218 -11.12 17.79 -2.15
C ARG A 218 -12.45 18.54 -2.08
N VAL A 219 -13.43 18.14 -2.90
CA VAL A 219 -14.78 18.73 -2.88
C VAL A 219 -15.48 18.47 -1.55
N PHE A 220 -15.38 17.25 -1.02
CA PHE A 220 -15.91 16.91 0.30
C PHE A 220 -15.30 17.78 1.40
N ASP A 221 -13.96 17.91 1.45
CA ASP A 221 -13.29 18.70 2.49
C ASP A 221 -13.63 20.19 2.40
N GLU A 222 -13.75 20.75 1.20
CA GLU A 222 -14.21 22.14 1.00
C GLU A 222 -15.63 22.37 1.53
N LYS A 223 -16.55 21.44 1.26
CA LYS A 223 -17.93 21.49 1.77
C LYS A 223 -17.97 21.29 3.28
N ARG A 224 -17.15 20.38 3.82
CA ARG A 224 -17.05 20.12 5.26
C ARG A 224 -16.58 21.38 5.99
N GLN A 225 -15.52 22.01 5.50
CA GLN A 225 -15.05 23.28 6.06
C GLN A 225 -16.10 24.39 5.95
N ALA A 226 -16.89 24.45 4.88
CA ALA A 226 -17.99 25.40 4.76
C ALA A 226 -19.10 25.15 5.79
N TYR A 227 -19.49 23.89 5.98
CA TYR A 227 -20.44 23.47 7.02
C TYR A 227 -19.93 23.83 8.42
N GLU A 228 -18.69 23.50 8.74
CA GLU A 228 -18.09 23.78 10.06
C GLU A 228 -18.05 25.28 10.37
N ARG A 229 -17.70 26.11 9.37
CA ARG A 229 -17.76 27.58 9.52
C ARG A 229 -19.18 28.08 9.75
N GLU A 230 -20.14 27.57 8.98
CA GLU A 230 -21.55 27.98 9.08
C GLU A 230 -22.19 27.54 10.40
N ALA A 231 -21.86 26.34 10.87
CA ALA A 231 -22.31 25.79 12.14
C ALA A 231 -21.70 26.58 13.32
N ALA A 232 -20.41 26.89 13.27
CA ALA A 232 -19.76 27.72 14.28
C ALA A 232 -20.38 29.13 14.34
N ALA A 233 -20.70 29.73 13.19
CA ALA A 233 -21.39 31.02 13.11
C ALA A 233 -22.82 30.93 13.67
N TYR A 234 -23.56 29.88 13.35
CA TYR A 234 -24.88 29.61 13.91
C TYR A 234 -24.85 29.52 15.45
N GLU A 235 -23.92 28.75 16.01
CA GLU A 235 -23.79 28.59 17.46
C GLU A 235 -23.37 29.89 18.15
N ALA A 236 -22.42 30.62 17.57
CA ALA A 236 -21.98 31.91 18.08
C ALA A 236 -23.11 32.95 18.07
N GLU A 237 -23.88 33.02 16.98
CA GLU A 237 -25.02 33.92 16.86
C GLU A 237 -26.15 33.48 17.80
N LEU A 238 -26.47 32.18 17.89
CA LEU A 238 -27.50 31.68 18.80
C LEU A 238 -27.14 31.98 20.26
N ALA A 239 -25.84 31.97 20.60
CA ALA A 239 -25.31 32.32 21.91
C ALA A 239 -25.98 31.54 23.06
N GLY A 240 -26.33 30.27 22.80
CA GLY A 240 -27.01 29.39 23.77
C GLY A 240 -28.45 29.77 24.09
N ARG A 241 -29.08 30.70 23.35
CA ARG A 241 -30.46 31.11 23.57
C ARG A 241 -31.43 29.98 23.21
N THR A 242 -32.29 29.62 24.16
CA THR A 242 -33.27 28.53 24.00
C THR A 242 -34.72 29.01 23.83
N ARG A 243 -34.98 30.31 23.97
CA ARG A 243 -36.30 30.93 23.79
C ARG A 243 -36.21 32.10 22.82
N LEU A 244 -36.59 31.84 21.58
CA LEU A 244 -36.61 32.84 20.51
C LEU A 244 -38.04 33.33 20.26
N LYS A 245 -38.19 34.58 19.85
CA LYS A 245 -39.47 35.18 19.40
C LYS A 245 -39.36 35.56 17.94
N GLU A 246 -40.48 35.86 17.29
CA GLU A 246 -40.43 36.40 15.93
C GLU A 246 -39.80 37.80 15.90
N PRO A 247 -39.03 38.13 14.85
CA PRO A 247 -38.72 37.33 13.65
C PRO A 247 -37.52 36.38 13.80
N GLU A 248 -36.85 36.41 14.95
CA GLU A 248 -35.59 35.71 15.22
C GLU A 248 -35.75 34.18 15.18
N TYR A 249 -36.87 33.66 15.68
CA TYR A 249 -37.20 32.24 15.54
C TYR A 249 -37.20 31.80 14.07
N SER A 250 -37.92 32.51 13.20
CA SER A 250 -37.98 32.18 11.77
C SER A 250 -36.60 32.27 11.09
N TYR A 251 -35.77 33.23 11.50
CA TYR A 251 -34.39 33.37 11.04
C TYR A 251 -33.52 32.15 11.38
N PHE A 252 -33.44 31.77 12.67
CA PHE A 252 -32.65 30.61 13.10
C PHE A 252 -33.21 29.29 12.59
N MET A 253 -34.53 29.16 12.44
CA MET A 253 -35.13 27.97 11.83
C MET A 253 -34.73 27.81 10.35
N SER A 254 -34.68 28.92 9.61
CA SER A 254 -34.23 28.90 8.21
C SER A 254 -32.74 28.58 8.10
N TRP A 255 -31.93 29.12 9.01
CA TRP A 255 -30.50 28.78 9.11
C TRP A 255 -30.30 27.30 9.46
N HIS A 256 -30.99 26.79 10.48
CA HIS A 256 -30.93 25.38 10.86
C HIS A 256 -31.27 24.45 9.69
N LYS A 257 -32.32 24.76 8.91
CA LYS A 257 -32.64 24.00 7.69
C LYS A 257 -31.52 23.99 6.66
N ARG A 258 -30.80 25.11 6.47
CA ARG A 258 -29.62 25.14 5.58
C ARG A 258 -28.50 24.26 6.11
N LEU A 259 -28.22 24.29 7.42
CA LEU A 259 -27.22 23.41 8.04
C LEU A 259 -27.57 21.94 7.88
N GLN A 260 -28.85 21.57 8.01
CA GLN A 260 -29.29 20.19 7.78
C GLN A 260 -29.08 19.77 6.31
N ALA A 261 -29.44 20.63 5.35
CA ALA A 261 -29.21 20.32 3.93
C ALA A 261 -27.72 20.17 3.60
N MET A 262 -26.86 21.01 4.19
CA MET A 262 -25.40 20.87 4.06
C MET A 262 -24.88 19.58 4.68
N LYS A 263 -25.42 19.17 5.83
CA LYS A 263 -25.08 17.91 6.49
C LYS A 263 -25.51 16.69 5.65
N GLU A 264 -26.70 16.71 5.06
CA GLU A 264 -27.17 15.65 4.16
C GLU A 264 -26.26 15.52 2.93
N GLU A 265 -25.91 16.64 2.29
CA GLU A 265 -24.97 16.62 1.15
C GLU A 265 -23.59 16.05 1.54
N LEU A 266 -23.09 16.38 2.75
CA LEU A 266 -21.84 15.81 3.26
C LEU A 266 -21.94 14.31 3.53
N ASN A 267 -23.07 13.83 4.06
CA ASN A 267 -23.28 12.41 4.28
C ASN A 267 -23.28 11.63 2.97
N GLU A 268 -23.98 12.12 1.94
CA GLU A 268 -24.02 11.49 0.61
C GLU A 268 -22.62 11.42 -0.02
N LEU A 269 -21.84 12.50 0.06
CA LEU A 269 -20.45 12.52 -0.43
C LEU A 269 -19.55 11.59 0.39
N GLY A 270 -19.69 11.59 1.72
CA GLY A 270 -18.95 10.71 2.62
C GLY A 270 -19.20 9.23 2.32
N GLU A 271 -20.46 8.83 2.08
CA GLU A 271 -20.80 7.45 1.67
C GLU A 271 -20.08 7.04 0.38
N SER A 272 -19.97 7.95 -0.60
CA SER A 272 -19.28 7.65 -1.87
C SER A 272 -17.77 7.52 -1.74
N LEU A 273 -17.17 8.19 -0.74
CA LEU A 273 -15.73 8.18 -0.47
C LEU A 273 -15.29 7.04 0.46
N GLY A 274 -16.24 6.28 0.98
CA GLY A 274 -15.99 5.24 1.98
C GLY A 274 -15.82 5.80 3.40
N SER A 275 -15.62 4.91 4.36
CA SER A 275 -15.63 5.25 5.77
C SER A 275 -14.44 6.13 6.22
N TYR A 276 -13.29 6.03 5.52
CA TYR A 276 -12.04 6.72 5.88
C TYR A 276 -11.33 7.31 4.67
N TYR A 277 -10.70 8.47 4.90
CA TYR A 277 -9.61 8.98 4.07
C TYR A 277 -8.27 8.66 4.72
N TRP A 278 -7.25 8.41 3.91
CA TRP A 278 -5.89 8.14 4.35
C TRP A 278 -4.91 9.08 3.66
N GLU A 279 -3.98 9.62 4.44
CA GLU A 279 -2.88 10.41 3.89
C GLU A 279 -1.87 9.53 3.16
N SER A 280 -1.26 10.08 2.11
CA SER A 280 -0.17 9.42 1.38
C SER A 280 0.99 9.12 2.31
N LEU A 281 1.57 7.92 2.19
CA LEU A 281 2.80 7.53 2.89
C LEU A 281 4.06 8.16 2.29
N GLY A 282 3.95 8.79 1.12
CA GLY A 282 5.06 9.45 0.43
C GLY A 282 5.13 9.11 -1.06
N VAL A 283 6.15 9.66 -1.72
CA VAL A 283 6.37 9.44 -3.16
C VAL A 283 7.10 8.12 -3.38
N VAL A 284 6.50 7.20 -4.14
CA VAL A 284 7.05 5.87 -4.42
C VAL A 284 8.34 5.99 -5.25
N SER A 285 9.43 5.38 -4.80
CA SER A 285 10.71 5.32 -5.52
C SER A 285 10.96 3.97 -6.19
N GLU A 286 10.57 2.88 -5.54
CA GLU A 286 10.81 1.52 -6.04
C GLU A 286 9.71 0.57 -5.56
N VAL A 287 9.41 -0.44 -6.37
CA VAL A 287 8.42 -1.49 -6.05
C VAL A 287 9.02 -2.84 -6.43
N LYS A 288 8.96 -3.80 -5.51
CA LYS A 288 9.41 -5.18 -5.71
C LYS A 288 8.30 -6.16 -5.33
N ILE A 289 7.97 -7.08 -6.22
CA ILE A 289 6.85 -8.01 -6.10
C ILE A 289 7.40 -9.44 -6.09
N TYR A 290 7.00 -10.25 -5.13
CA TYR A 290 7.50 -11.62 -4.93
C TYR A 290 6.33 -12.60 -4.99
N TRP A 291 6.30 -13.42 -6.04
CA TRP A 291 5.29 -14.46 -6.29
C TRP A 291 5.75 -15.84 -5.82
#